data_AF-A0A813I287-F1
#
_entry.id   AF-A0A813I287-F1
#
_cell.length_a   1.000
_cell.length_b   1.000
_cell.length_c   1.000
_cell.angle_alpha   90.00
_cell.angle_beta   90.00
_cell.angle_gamma   90.00
#
_symmetry.space_group_name_H-M   'P 1'
#
loop_
_entity.id
_entity.type
_entity.pdbx_description
1 polymer ?
#
loop_
_entity_poly.entity_id
_entity_poly.type
_entity_poly.pdbx_seq_one_letter_code
_entity_poly.pdbx_strand_id
1 'polypeptide(L)'
;MAFGPFVRILAQVTMVAGGAIGRAAMEAYKEAAAGRGAAAAAAQKLARRRMSLDEARKVMESENVAVLTEKHIQEKFEVLHKLNQPSEDFIGSPYLQARISAARAVLIQQLNAKTEAETDDKSKAKDDKAKESE
;
A
#
# COMPACT_ATOMS: atom_id res chain seq x y z
N MET A 1 -26.28 11.92 -58.30
CA MET A 1 -24.96 11.63 -57.69
C MET A 1 -24.61 12.77 -56.73
N ALA A 2 -24.92 12.66 -55.43
CA ALA A 2 -24.76 13.79 -54.49
C ALA A 2 -24.21 13.41 -53.09
N PHE A 3 -23.42 12.33 -52.99
CA PHE A 3 -22.79 11.91 -51.73
C PHE A 3 -21.25 11.91 -51.76
N GLY A 4 -20.61 12.05 -52.92
CA GLY A 4 -19.15 11.98 -53.08
C GLY A 4 -18.35 12.99 -52.24
N PRO A 5 -18.73 14.27 -52.18
CA PRO A 5 -18.02 15.27 -51.38
C PRO A 5 -18.13 15.01 -49.86
N PHE A 6 -19.30 14.60 -49.39
CA PHE A 6 -19.55 14.32 -47.97
C PHE A 6 -18.77 13.10 -47.47
N VAL A 7 -18.71 12.03 -48.26
CA VAL A 7 -17.91 10.83 -47.94
C VAL A 7 -16.42 11.17 -47.86
N ARG A 8 -15.92 12.05 -48.74
CA ARG A 8 -14.52 12.47 -48.76
C ARG A 8 -14.13 13.29 -47.53
N ILE A 9 -15.01 14.20 -47.10
CA ILE A 9 -14.82 15.00 -45.87
C ILE A 9 -14.87 14.08 -44.65
N LEU A 10 -15.85 13.16 -44.59
CA LEU A 10 -15.97 12.22 -43.48
C LEU A 10 -14.74 11.31 -43.36
N ALA A 11 -14.23 10.82 -44.48
CA ALA A 11 -13.00 10.01 -44.53
C ALA A 11 -11.77 10.79 -44.09
N GLN A 12 -11.63 12.07 -44.47
CA GLN A 12 -10.51 12.91 -44.02
C GLN A 12 -10.58 13.20 -42.52
N VAL A 13 -11.77 13.49 -41.98
CA VAL A 13 -11.96 13.74 -40.54
C VAL A 13 -11.69 12.48 -39.73
N THR A 14 -12.16 11.31 -40.16
CA THR A 14 -11.89 10.04 -39.47
C THR A 14 -10.44 9.59 -39.58
N MET A 15 -9.77 9.82 -40.71
CA MET A 15 -8.35 9.50 -40.88
C MET A 15 -7.45 10.38 -39.98
N VAL A 16 -7.80 11.66 -39.81
CA VAL A 16 -7.05 12.59 -38.95
C VAL A 16 -7.37 12.40 -37.47
N ALA A 17 -8.63 12.14 -37.10
CA ALA A 17 -9.03 11.96 -35.70
C ALA A 17 -8.72 10.56 -35.15
N GLY A 18 -8.74 9.51 -35.99
CA GLY A 18 -8.54 8.13 -35.55
C GLY A 18 -7.09 7.81 -35.13
N GLY A 19 -6.10 8.43 -35.77
CA GLY A 19 -4.68 8.14 -35.52
C GLY A 19 -4.19 8.54 -34.12
N ALA A 20 -4.71 9.64 -33.56
CA ALA A 20 -4.30 10.13 -32.24
C ALA A 20 -4.96 9.35 -31.10
N ILE A 21 -6.25 9.00 -31.25
CA ILE A 21 -7.01 8.27 -30.23
C ILE A 21 -6.52 6.82 -30.11
N GLY A 22 -6.20 6.16 -31.23
CA GLY A 22 -5.72 4.77 -31.22
C GLY A 22 -4.36 4.58 -30.55
N ARG A 23 -3.42 5.52 -30.75
CA ARG A 23 -2.09 5.47 -30.10
C ARG A 23 -2.19 5.67 -28.60
N ALA A 24 -2.98 6.65 -28.15
CA ALA A 24 -3.20 6.90 -26.72
C ALA A 24 -3.90 5.72 -26.03
N ALA A 25 -4.87 5.07 -26.69
CA ALA A 25 -5.52 3.89 -26.16
C ALA A 25 -4.57 2.68 -26.05
N MET A 26 -3.68 2.47 -27.03
CA MET A 26 -2.66 1.42 -26.95
C MET A 26 -1.62 1.69 -25.86
N GLU A 27 -1.18 2.93 -25.68
CA GLU A 27 -0.25 3.29 -24.61
C GLU A 27 -0.87 3.08 -23.23
N ALA A 28 -2.11 3.53 -23.03
CA ALA A 28 -2.86 3.30 -21.78
C ALA A 28 -3.07 1.80 -21.52
N TYR A 29 -3.36 1.00 -22.55
CA TYR A 29 -3.47 -0.46 -22.41
C TYR A 29 -2.12 -1.09 -22.05
N LYS A 30 -1.02 -0.65 -22.67
CA LYS A 30 0.32 -1.16 -22.36
C LYS A 30 0.75 -0.79 -20.94
N GLU A 31 0.42 0.42 -20.48
CA GLU A 31 0.64 0.84 -19.09
C GLU A 31 -0.22 0.05 -18.09
N ALA A 32 -1.49 -0.22 -18.42
CA ALA A 32 -2.36 -1.05 -17.60
C ALA A 32 -1.86 -2.51 -17.52
N ALA A 33 -1.49 -3.10 -18.66
CA ALA A 33 -0.97 -4.47 -18.74
C ALA A 33 0.39 -4.63 -18.05
N ALA A 34 1.25 -3.60 -18.09
CA ALA A 34 2.52 -3.57 -17.37
C ALA A 34 2.37 -3.25 -15.87
N GLY A 35 1.15 -3.09 -15.36
CA GLY A 35 0.89 -2.75 -13.95
C GLY A 35 1.43 -1.38 -13.55
N ARG A 36 1.56 -0.44 -14.49
CA ARG A 36 2.06 0.93 -14.28
C ARG A 36 1.04 2.01 -14.59
N GLY A 37 -0.19 1.63 -14.94
CA GLY A 37 -1.29 2.56 -15.20
C GLY A 37 -1.67 3.39 -13.97
N ALA A 38 -2.61 4.33 -14.17
CA ALA A 38 -3.04 5.28 -13.14
C ALA A 38 -3.41 4.64 -11.78
N ALA A 39 -3.99 3.43 -11.80
CA ALA A 39 -4.30 2.67 -10.59
C ALA A 39 -3.03 2.23 -9.81
N ALA A 40 -1.98 1.80 -10.51
CA ALA A 40 -0.72 1.42 -9.88
C ALA A 40 0.07 2.64 -9.40
N ALA A 41 0.03 3.76 -10.13
CA ALA A 41 0.59 5.02 -9.68
C ALA A 41 -0.13 5.54 -8.42
N ALA A 42 -1.46 5.43 -8.37
CA ALA A 42 -2.25 5.74 -7.18
C ALA A 42 -1.93 4.80 -6.02
N ALA A 43 -1.79 3.49 -6.26
CA ALA A 43 -1.38 2.52 -5.26
C ALA A 43 0.03 2.81 -4.72
N GLN A 44 1.00 3.14 -5.57
CA GLN A 44 2.33 3.55 -5.15
C GLN A 44 2.32 4.86 -4.36
N LYS A 45 1.49 5.83 -4.76
CA LYS A 45 1.35 7.10 -4.03
C LYS A 45 0.71 6.89 -2.65
N LEU A 46 -0.26 5.98 -2.55
CA LEU A 46 -0.89 5.60 -1.29
C LEU A 46 0.07 4.79 -0.42
N ALA A 47 0.86 3.89 -1.00
CA ALA A 47 1.90 3.15 -0.30
C ALA A 47 3.00 4.08 0.24
N ARG A 48 3.43 5.09 -0.55
CA ARG A 48 4.38 6.13 -0.12
C ARG A 48 3.83 7.05 0.99
N ARG A 49 2.51 7.15 1.14
CA ARG A 49 1.88 7.86 2.26
C ARG A 49 1.88 7.05 3.55
N ARG A 50 2.07 5.73 3.48
CA ARG A 50 2.16 4.88 4.66
C ARG A 50 3.60 4.89 5.18
N MET A 51 3.73 4.96 6.51
CA MET A 51 5.01 4.82 7.18
C MET A 51 5.62 3.46 6.85
N SER A 52 6.90 3.42 6.51
CA SER A 52 7.58 2.14 6.24
C SER A 52 7.80 1.34 7.53
N LEU A 53 7.99 0.03 7.43
CA LEU A 53 8.24 -0.81 8.61
C LEU A 53 9.51 -0.41 9.35
N ASP A 54 10.59 -0.10 8.64
CA ASP A 54 11.85 0.33 9.25
C ASP A 54 11.73 1.69 9.93
N GLU A 55 10.96 2.59 9.34
CA GLU A 55 10.64 3.88 9.94
C GLU A 55 9.78 3.72 11.19
N ALA A 56 8.78 2.83 11.17
CA ALA A 56 7.95 2.53 12.34
C ALA A 56 8.78 1.97 13.49
N ARG A 57 9.73 1.07 13.20
CA ARG A 57 10.68 0.55 14.19
C ARG A 57 11.56 1.65 14.78
N LYS A 58 12.08 2.57 13.96
CA LYS A 58 12.87 3.71 14.43
C LYS A 58 12.06 4.66 15.31
N VAL A 59 10.84 5.00 14.89
CA VAL A 59 9.92 5.85 15.67
C VAL A 59 9.59 5.24 17.03
N MET A 60 9.50 3.90 17.09
CA MET A 60 9.21 3.17 18.32
C MET A 60 10.47 2.69 19.06
N GLU A 61 11.67 3.15 18.66
CA GLU A 61 12.97 2.74 19.24
C GLU A 61 13.13 1.21 19.35
N SER A 62 12.53 0.47 18.42
CA SER A 62 12.40 -0.98 18.44
C SER A 62 13.37 -1.62 17.44
N GLU A 63 14.67 -1.38 17.60
CA GLU A 63 15.70 -1.90 16.68
C GLU A 63 15.87 -3.42 16.78
N ASN A 64 15.55 -4.01 17.94
CA ASN A 64 15.63 -5.46 18.15
C ASN A 64 14.28 -6.15 17.85
N VAL A 65 14.18 -6.69 16.63
CA VAL A 65 12.98 -7.34 16.06
C VAL A 65 12.63 -8.67 16.73
N ALA A 66 13.57 -9.28 17.45
CA ALA A 66 13.45 -10.65 17.96
C ALA A 66 12.37 -10.84 19.05
N VAL A 67 11.92 -9.76 19.70
CA VAL A 67 10.93 -9.82 20.81
C VAL A 67 9.91 -8.67 20.72
N LEU A 68 9.51 -8.27 19.51
CA LEU A 68 8.38 -7.36 19.36
C LEU A 68 7.09 -8.15 19.64
N THR A 69 6.51 -7.94 20.82
CA THR A 69 5.17 -8.41 21.17
C THR A 69 4.18 -7.25 21.11
N GLU A 70 2.89 -7.55 20.91
CA GLU A 70 1.85 -6.53 20.91
C GLU A 70 1.85 -5.71 22.20
N LYS A 71 2.04 -6.37 23.35
CA LYS A 71 2.16 -5.72 24.66
C LYS A 71 3.29 -4.70 24.70
N HIS A 72 4.47 -5.06 24.18
CA HIS A 72 5.62 -4.16 24.15
C HIS A 72 5.38 -2.92 23.28
N ILE A 73 4.73 -3.10 22.13
CA ILE A 73 4.33 -1.99 21.25
C ILE A 73 3.37 -1.06 21.98
N GLN A 74 2.38 -1.62 22.69
CA GLN A 74 1.38 -0.85 23.41
C GLN A 74 1.98 -0.05 24.56
N GLU A 75 2.84 -0.66 25.38
CA GLU A 75 3.54 0.02 26.47
C GLU A 75 4.40 1.18 25.97
N LYS A 76 5.19 0.95 24.90
CA LYS A 76 6.00 1.99 24.29
C LYS A 76 5.16 3.10 23.67
N PHE A 77 4.04 2.74 23.05
CA PHE A 77 3.11 3.71 22.48
C PHE A 77 2.56 4.62 23.58
N GLU A 78 2.11 4.07 24.70
CA GLU A 78 1.56 4.85 25.80
C GLU A 78 2.56 5.83 26.38
N VAL A 79 3.81 5.39 26.60
CA VAL A 79 4.89 6.26 27.09
C VAL A 79 5.15 7.40 26.11
N LEU A 80 5.44 7.09 24.84
CA LEU A 80 5.80 8.11 23.85
C LEU A 80 4.62 9.03 23.55
N HIS A 81 3.40 8.50 23.48
CA HIS A 81 2.21 9.29 23.24
C HIS A 81 1.95 10.23 24.41
N LYS A 82 2.02 9.76 25.66
CA LYS A 82 1.84 10.58 26.86
C LYS A 82 2.89 11.68 26.98
N LEU A 83 4.16 11.39 26.68
CA LEU A 83 5.22 12.40 26.68
C LEU A 83 5.01 13.51 25.65
N ASN A 84 4.31 13.20 24.55
CA ASN A 84 4.04 14.15 23.48
C ASN A 84 2.64 14.79 23.57
N GLN A 85 1.85 14.44 24.57
CA GLN A 85 0.54 15.04 24.85
C GLN A 85 0.69 16.46 25.41
N PRO A 86 -0.28 17.35 25.14
CA PRO A 86 -0.32 18.65 25.79
C PRO A 86 -0.38 18.48 27.31
N SER A 87 0.44 19.24 28.03
CA SER A 87 0.46 19.40 29.48
C SER A 87 0.55 20.89 29.84
N GLU A 88 0.49 21.22 31.13
CA GLU A 88 0.54 22.62 31.58
C GLU A 88 1.81 23.35 31.12
N ASP A 89 2.93 22.64 31.05
CA ASP A 89 4.24 23.20 30.67
C ASP A 89 4.63 22.94 29.21
N PHE A 90 3.86 22.12 28.48
CA PHE A 90 4.20 21.69 27.14
C PHE A 90 2.98 21.63 26.24
N ILE A 91 2.97 22.37 25.13
CA ILE A 91 1.84 22.44 24.19
C ILE A 91 1.56 21.09 23.50
N GLY A 92 2.49 20.12 23.59
CA GLY A 92 2.38 18.86 22.87
C GLY A 92 2.85 18.99 21.43
N SER A 93 2.96 17.85 20.73
CA SER A 93 3.22 17.83 19.30
C SER A 93 2.23 16.92 18.57
N PRO A 94 1.20 17.49 17.92
CA PRO A 94 0.23 16.73 17.16
C PRO A 94 0.88 15.90 16.04
N TYR A 95 1.95 16.44 15.43
CA TYR A 95 2.71 15.72 14.42
C TYR A 95 3.38 14.47 14.99
N LEU A 96 4.06 14.58 16.13
CA LEU A 96 4.72 13.44 16.75
C LEU A 96 3.70 12.39 17.23
N GLN A 97 2.58 12.81 17.82
CA GLN A 97 1.50 11.89 18.19
C GLN A 97 0.94 11.14 16.98
N ALA A 98 0.69 11.83 15.87
CA ALA A 98 0.21 11.19 14.65
C ALA A 98 1.23 10.18 14.09
N ARG A 99 2.52 10.52 14.15
CA ARG A 99 3.63 9.64 13.74
C ARG A 99 3.75 8.41 14.62
N ILE A 100 3.67 8.56 15.94
CA ILE A 100 3.68 7.48 16.92
C ILE A 100 2.47 6.55 16.71
N SER A 101 1.29 7.12 16.47
CA SER A 101 0.06 6.38 16.18
C SER A 101 0.15 5.58 14.88
N ALA A 102 0.69 6.19 13.83
CA ALA A 102 0.95 5.50 12.56
C ALA A 102 1.97 4.36 12.71
N ALA A 103 3.04 4.58 13.49
CA ALA A 103 4.04 3.56 13.76
C ALA A 103 3.44 2.33 14.47
N ARG A 104 2.63 2.56 15.51
CA ARG A 104 1.90 1.50 16.21
C ARG A 104 1.03 0.68 15.25
N ALA A 105 0.23 1.36 14.42
CA ALA A 105 -0.66 0.68 13.48
C ALA A 105 0.11 -0.21 12.49
N VAL A 106 1.23 0.29 11.96
CA VAL A 106 2.10 -0.46 11.03
C VAL A 106 2.73 -1.68 11.69
N LEU A 107 3.21 -1.56 12.94
CA LEU A 107 3.82 -2.68 13.66
C LEU A 107 2.79 -3.75 14.05
N ILE A 108 1.59 -3.35 14.51
CA ILE A 108 0.51 -4.29 14.82
C ILE A 108 0.07 -5.04 13.56
N GLN A 109 -0.08 -4.33 12.43
CA GLN A 109 -0.42 -4.96 11.16
C GLN A 109 0.62 -6.02 10.75
N GLN A 110 1.89 -5.75 10.99
CA GLN A 110 2.97 -6.70 10.68
C GLN A 110 2.98 -7.92 11.61
N LEU A 111 2.63 -7.76 12.89
CA LEU A 111 2.46 -8.90 13.80
C LEU A 111 1.32 -9.80 13.34
N ASN A 112 0.16 -9.23 13.01
CA ASN A 112 -0.99 -9.99 12.55
C ASN A 112 -0.68 -10.76 11.26
N ALA A 113 -0.04 -10.10 10.28
CA ALA A 113 0.37 -10.75 9.04
C ALA A 113 1.37 -11.90 9.25
N LYS A 114 2.25 -11.81 10.25
CA LYS A 114 3.15 -12.92 10.63
C LYS A 114 2.39 -14.08 11.26
N THR A 115 1.46 -13.79 12.17
CA THR A 115 0.64 -14.82 12.81
C THR A 115 -0.18 -15.59 11.77
N GLU A 116 -0.79 -14.89 10.81
CA GLU A 116 -1.53 -15.50 9.70
C GLU A 116 -0.65 -16.41 8.84
N ALA A 117 0.55 -15.96 8.48
CA ALA A 117 1.50 -16.76 7.70
C ALA A 117 1.97 -18.03 8.45
N GLU A 118 2.18 -17.94 9.77
CA GLU A 118 2.57 -19.09 10.61
C GLU A 118 1.41 -20.08 10.83
N THR A 119 0.16 -19.63 10.81
CA THR A 119 -1.02 -20.51 10.90
C THR A 119 -1.26 -21.28 9.61
N ASP A 120 -1.01 -20.66 8.45
CA ASP A 120 -1.15 -21.31 7.13
C ASP A 120 -0.05 -22.33 6.84
N ASP A 121 1.16 -22.14 7.39
CA ASP A 121 2.26 -23.08 7.24
C ASP A 121 2.07 -24.34 8.13
N LYS A 122 1.52 -24.15 9.35
CA LYS A 122 1.20 -25.26 10.27
C LYS A 122 0.00 -26.10 9.85
N SER A 123 -0.95 -25.53 9.10
CA SER A 123 -2.09 -26.29 8.56
C SER A 123 -1.66 -27.21 7.41
N LYS A 124 -0.83 -26.71 6.48
CA LYS A 124 -0.24 -27.54 5.41
C LYS A 124 0.67 -28.66 5.94
N ALA A 125 1.51 -28.38 6.94
CA ALA A 125 2.38 -29.40 7.53
C ALA A 125 1.63 -30.53 8.27
N LYS A 126 0.39 -30.27 8.72
CA LYS A 126 -0.48 -31.31 9.31
C LYS A 126 -1.19 -32.16 8.24
N ASP A 127 -1.55 -31.57 7.11
CA ASP A 127 -2.21 -32.28 6.01
C ASP A 127 -1.25 -33.22 5.26
N ASP A 128 0.03 -32.84 5.11
CA ASP A 128 1.03 -33.71 4.48
C ASP A 128 1.40 -34.91 5.35
N LYS A 129 1.42 -34.75 6.68
CA LYS A 129 1.73 -35.84 7.61
C LYS A 129 0.59 -36.86 7.76
N ALA A 130 -0.64 -36.50 7.41
CA ALA A 130 -1.79 -37.40 7.43
C ALA A 130 -1.88 -38.28 6.16
N LYS A 131 -1.28 -37.86 5.04
CA LYS A 131 -1.27 -38.60 3.77
C LYS A 131 -0.13 -39.61 3.63
N GLU A 132 0.90 -39.52 4.46
CA GLU A 132 2.03 -40.46 4.46
C GLU A 132 1.79 -41.68 5.38
N SER A 133 0.63 -41.74 6.05
CA SER A 133 0.23 -42.83 6.96
C SER A 133 -0.90 -43.72 6.43
N GLU A 134 -1.28 -43.61 5.15
CA GLU A 134 -2.19 -44.55 4.45
C GLU A 134 -1.43 -45.47 3.50
#